data_AF-A0AAN6RYP9-F1
#
_entry.id   AF-A0AAN6RYP9-F1
#
_cell.length_a   1.000
_cell.length_b   1.000
_cell.length_c   1.000
_cell.angle_alpha   90.00
_cell.angle_beta   90.00
_cell.angle_gamma   90.00
#
_symmetry.space_group_name_H-M   'P 1'
#
loop_
_entity.id
_entity.type
_entity.pdbx_description
1 polymer ?
#
loop_
_entity_poly.entity_id
_entity_poly.type
_entity_poly.pdbx_seq_one_letter_code
_entity_poly.pdbx_strand_id
1 'polypeptide(L)'
;MKRAGLAEIKRAVAEAIDLVKTKQGDATVILVGGGVIIPEDDDTPGVGRLLRPEHYEVANAVGAAIGKISGSVDTIGVPGLKTVDEQIEEAKRLAINRCIAAGGTRETAEVVEVDVVPISYVMNGATRLTVRAVSDLAEHECLGLPDDGDCHVPRARSSEPTVPVMSTWQPGADGAIKGSAQQVTQDIDLETYRPDLRGDLWYISDTDLQFLQLGTGVLGVGSCGEPYPTYIACQQELRKGKEITVRRQGSIEDLSVVLVGGFMGSPTVYLERIPGDEDAIWAVLRVAGLSSFDAIIANEIGGMNAFESLLAASRLGKSTLDTDCVARAYPYLWQTVRCLNDVRVTPAAVGDGTSNILETSRDAFQAEDLLRAACTDLGSLAGICTNPISGSEARTLPPNSFSYVRHVSKGFTRGSVTVAPLTEASIDDTPFLEAGSAASSLFVEFENENLCAVQKQPGGEDQVLAVYPDLITFLDRANGAPLGVSDYKFGLRVNVIALRAPPIWATERGLRMGGPKASGLNMEYSPVTIGEYVPPKSVWELF
;
A
#
# COMPACT_ATOMS: atom_id res chain seq x y z
N MET A 1 1.72 7.32 38.00
CA MET A 1 1.28 8.44 37.13
C MET A 1 2.47 9.28 36.66
N LYS A 2 2.80 10.46 37.23
CA LYS A 2 3.76 11.43 36.61
C LYS A 2 5.03 10.85 35.95
N ARG A 3 5.76 9.93 36.62
CA ARG A 3 6.97 9.30 36.05
C ARG A 3 6.73 8.44 34.80
N ALA A 4 5.60 7.72 34.74
CA ALA A 4 5.26 6.87 33.61
C ALA A 4 4.83 7.70 32.38
N GLY A 5 4.02 8.75 32.61
CA GLY A 5 3.65 9.68 31.53
C GLY A 5 4.85 10.41 30.94
N LEU A 6 5.84 10.78 31.77
CA LEU A 6 7.09 11.37 31.26
C LEU A 6 7.92 10.38 30.45
N ALA A 7 8.01 9.11 30.87
CA ALA A 7 8.72 8.08 30.11
C ALA A 7 8.06 7.84 28.74
N GLU A 8 6.73 7.80 28.67
CA GLU A 8 6.00 7.64 27.41
C GLU A 8 6.13 8.87 26.50
N ILE A 9 6.09 10.09 27.06
CA ILE A 9 6.39 11.31 26.29
C ILE A 9 7.81 11.24 25.69
N LYS A 10 8.82 10.82 26.45
CA LYS A 10 10.18 10.62 25.92
C LYS A 10 10.22 9.56 24.81
N ARG A 11 9.52 8.43 24.99
CA ARG A 11 9.44 7.33 24.01
C ARG A 11 8.85 7.82 22.68
N ALA A 12 7.67 8.45 22.73
CA ALA A 12 6.97 8.97 21.56
C ALA A 12 7.73 10.12 20.87
N VAL A 13 8.43 10.97 21.63
CA VAL A 13 9.27 12.03 21.07
C VAL A 13 10.49 11.44 20.36
N ALA A 14 11.22 10.51 20.98
CA ALA A 14 12.36 9.84 20.35
C ALA A 14 11.97 9.08 19.08
N GLU A 15 10.83 8.36 19.11
CA GLU A 15 10.23 7.68 17.96
C GLU A 15 9.88 8.67 16.82
N ALA A 16 9.21 9.78 17.13
CA ALA A 16 8.88 10.81 16.13
C ALA A 16 10.12 11.48 15.52
N ILE A 17 11.21 11.63 16.28
CA ILE A 17 12.48 12.18 15.80
C ILE A 17 13.22 11.17 14.90
N ASP A 18 13.23 9.89 15.29
CA ASP A 18 13.86 8.82 14.52
C ASP A 18 13.14 8.55 13.18
N LEU A 19 11.82 8.79 13.13
CA LEU A 19 10.99 8.74 11.91
C LEU A 19 11.19 9.94 10.96
N VAL A 20 11.56 11.12 11.47
CA VAL A 20 11.60 12.38 10.69
C VAL A 20 13.01 12.78 10.25
N LYS A 21 14.06 12.27 10.90
CA LYS A 21 15.44 12.65 10.56
C LYS A 21 15.87 12.15 9.19
N THR A 22 16.40 13.06 8.37
CA THR A 22 16.87 12.80 7.01
C THR A 22 18.28 12.19 6.94
N LYS A 23 18.87 11.85 8.10
CA LYS A 23 20.23 11.31 8.28
C LYS A 23 20.25 10.36 9.48
N GLN A 24 21.25 9.49 9.51
CA GLN A 24 21.60 8.72 10.72
C GLN A 24 22.30 9.63 11.75
N GLY A 25 22.54 9.10 12.95
CA GLY A 25 23.02 9.88 14.10
C GLY A 25 21.90 10.61 14.88
N ASP A 26 22.33 11.67 15.57
CA ASP A 26 21.60 12.43 16.58
C ASP A 26 21.07 13.77 16.04
N ALA A 27 19.79 14.07 16.27
CA ALA A 27 19.14 15.27 15.74
C ALA A 27 19.36 16.51 16.63
N THR A 28 19.40 17.69 16.00
CA THR A 28 19.10 18.96 16.69
C THR A 28 17.59 19.18 16.68
N VAL A 29 16.98 19.24 17.86
CA VAL A 29 15.53 19.32 18.05
C VAL A 29 15.15 20.68 18.59
N ILE A 30 14.31 21.41 17.85
CA ILE A 30 13.83 22.74 18.24
C ILE A 30 12.43 22.59 18.84
N LEU A 31 12.30 22.78 20.15
CA LEU A 31 11.01 22.77 20.85
C LEU A 31 10.33 24.13 20.73
N VAL A 32 9.10 24.12 20.22
CA VAL A 32 8.28 25.33 20.00
C VAL A 32 6.84 25.15 20.46
N GLY A 33 6.15 26.26 20.70
CA GLY A 33 4.77 26.30 21.19
C GLY A 33 4.57 25.44 22.45
N GLY A 34 3.52 24.63 22.46
CA GLY A 34 3.24 23.69 23.56
C GLY A 34 4.29 22.59 23.76
N GLY A 35 5.19 22.36 22.79
CA GLY A 35 6.25 21.35 22.87
C GLY A 35 7.34 21.67 23.90
N VAL A 36 7.46 22.92 24.35
CA VAL A 36 8.45 23.35 25.36
C VAL A 36 8.30 22.64 26.71
N ILE A 37 7.13 22.04 27.00
CA ILE A 37 6.89 21.27 28.23
C ILE A 37 7.69 19.96 28.32
N ILE A 38 8.27 19.48 27.21
CA ILE A 38 9.17 18.32 27.18
C ILE A 38 10.48 18.70 27.92
N PRO A 39 10.89 18.00 28.99
CA PRO A 39 12.07 18.36 29.78
C PRO A 39 13.40 18.40 29.02
N GLU A 40 14.37 19.12 29.60
CA GLU A 40 15.70 19.40 29.02
C GLU A 40 16.72 18.30 29.35
N ASP A 41 16.24 17.06 29.43
CA ASP A 41 17.07 15.92 29.83
C ASP A 41 17.85 15.43 28.59
N ASP A 42 19.17 15.64 28.56
CA ASP A 42 20.10 15.19 27.49
C ASP A 42 20.06 13.66 27.22
N ASP A 43 19.44 12.89 28.12
CA ASP A 43 19.17 11.46 28.00
C ASP A 43 17.84 11.19 27.25
N THR A 44 17.75 11.70 26.02
CA THR A 44 16.64 11.46 25.08
C THR A 44 17.22 10.86 23.79
N PRO A 45 17.02 9.55 23.53
CA PRO A 45 17.70 8.87 22.42
C PRO A 45 17.44 9.51 21.06
N GLY A 46 18.50 9.75 20.28
CA GLY A 46 18.40 10.38 18.96
C GLY A 46 18.46 11.92 18.99
N VAL A 47 18.83 12.56 20.12
CA VAL A 47 18.84 14.02 20.31
C VAL A 47 20.19 14.51 20.85
N GLY A 48 21.09 14.88 19.95
CA GLY A 48 22.40 15.44 20.32
C GLY A 48 22.35 16.91 20.73
N ARG A 49 21.23 17.60 20.47
CA ARG A 49 21.01 18.99 20.92
C ARG A 49 19.53 19.35 21.01
N LEU A 50 19.06 19.67 22.21
CA LEU A 50 17.77 20.34 22.41
C LEU A 50 17.93 21.86 22.29
N LEU A 51 16.95 22.53 21.66
CA LEU A 51 16.90 23.98 21.51
C LEU A 51 15.52 24.52 21.88
N ARG A 52 15.49 25.57 22.70
CA ARG A 52 14.29 26.38 22.98
C ARG A 52 14.57 27.83 22.55
N PRO A 53 13.97 28.32 21.46
CA PRO A 53 14.10 29.71 21.05
C PRO A 53 13.51 30.67 22.10
N GLU A 54 14.00 31.91 22.19
CA GLU A 54 13.50 32.92 23.14
C GLU A 54 12.01 33.26 22.93
N HIS A 55 11.51 33.11 21.71
CA HIS A 55 10.12 33.39 21.32
C HIS A 55 9.42 32.12 20.79
N TYR A 56 9.59 31.01 21.53
CA TYR A 56 9.07 29.69 21.17
C TYR A 56 7.55 29.67 20.99
N GLU A 57 6.83 30.52 21.72
CA GLU A 57 5.38 30.63 21.74
C GLU A 57 4.77 31.21 20.46
N VAL A 58 5.52 32.01 19.69
CA VAL A 58 5.09 32.57 18.40
C VAL A 58 5.72 31.90 17.18
N ALA A 59 6.57 30.89 17.35
CA ALA A 59 7.34 30.30 16.26
C ALA A 59 6.48 29.78 15.08
N ASN A 60 5.28 29.25 15.34
CA ASN A 60 4.35 28.82 14.29
C ASN A 60 3.80 30.02 13.48
N ALA A 61 3.58 31.17 14.12
CA ALA A 61 3.15 32.40 13.45
C ALA A 61 4.31 33.02 12.65
N VAL A 62 5.54 32.97 13.17
CA VAL A 62 6.75 33.34 12.42
C VAL A 62 6.92 32.44 11.19
N GLY A 63 6.77 31.13 11.34
CA GLY A 63 6.83 30.16 10.24
C GLY A 63 5.78 30.41 9.14
N ALA A 64 4.56 30.82 9.52
CA ALA A 64 3.54 31.25 8.58
C ALA A 64 3.87 32.59 7.89
N ALA A 65 4.48 33.55 8.62
CA ALA A 65 4.83 34.87 8.10
C ALA A 65 6.05 34.89 7.17
N ILE A 66 7.00 33.96 7.33
CA ILE A 66 8.16 33.78 6.43
C ILE A 66 7.88 32.82 5.26
N GLY A 67 6.67 32.26 5.17
CA GLY A 67 6.30 31.31 4.14
C GLY A 67 6.24 31.96 2.76
N LYS A 68 7.03 31.47 1.80
CA LYS A 68 6.86 31.82 0.38
C LYS A 68 5.47 31.41 -0.10
N ILE A 69 4.90 32.20 -1.01
CA ILE A 69 3.68 31.80 -1.74
C ILE A 69 4.04 30.58 -2.58
N SER A 70 3.10 29.64 -2.72
CA SER A 70 3.31 28.41 -3.49
C SER A 70 2.16 28.12 -4.43
N GLY A 71 2.48 27.47 -5.55
CA GLY A 71 1.52 26.94 -6.50
C GLY A 71 1.89 25.52 -6.87
N SER A 72 0.98 24.57 -6.69
CA SER A 72 1.17 23.17 -7.03
C SER A 72 0.29 22.73 -8.20
N VAL A 73 0.78 21.72 -8.92
CA VAL A 73 0.04 20.91 -9.88
C VAL A 73 0.26 19.46 -9.50
N ASP A 74 -0.81 18.68 -9.48
CA ASP A 74 -0.81 17.22 -9.41
C ASP A 74 -1.78 16.79 -10.51
N THR A 75 -1.34 15.94 -11.43
CA THR A 75 -2.09 15.57 -12.63
C THR A 75 -1.57 14.25 -13.20
N ILE A 76 -2.45 13.52 -13.88
CA ILE A 76 -2.03 12.37 -14.71
C ILE A 76 -1.63 12.88 -16.09
N GLY A 77 -0.42 12.54 -16.52
CA GLY A 77 0.08 12.74 -17.88
C GLY A 77 0.08 11.42 -18.65
N VAL A 78 -0.62 11.36 -19.78
CA VAL A 78 -0.70 10.17 -20.65
C VAL A 78 0.06 10.45 -21.95
N PRO A 79 1.05 9.62 -22.34
CA PRO A 79 1.69 9.69 -23.65
C PRO A 79 0.68 9.62 -24.81
N GLY A 80 0.84 10.49 -25.81
CA GLY A 80 -0.09 10.55 -26.94
C GLY A 80 0.31 11.61 -27.96
N LEU A 81 -0.54 12.62 -28.15
CA LEU A 81 -0.22 13.78 -29.01
C LEU A 81 0.82 14.74 -28.42
N LYS A 82 1.13 14.61 -27.12
CA LYS A 82 2.20 15.32 -26.41
C LYS A 82 3.18 14.33 -25.79
N THR A 83 4.47 14.68 -25.75
CA THR A 83 5.49 13.91 -25.01
C THR A 83 5.34 14.12 -23.50
N VAL A 84 6.02 13.29 -22.69
CA VAL A 84 6.08 13.47 -21.24
C VAL A 84 6.77 14.80 -20.88
N ASP A 85 7.85 15.15 -21.59
CA ASP A 85 8.57 16.42 -21.39
C ASP A 85 7.69 17.65 -21.64
N GLU A 86 6.87 17.63 -22.71
CA GLU A 86 5.91 18.70 -23.01
C GLU A 86 4.85 18.85 -21.91
N GLN A 87 4.40 17.73 -21.33
CA GLN A 87 3.43 17.71 -20.23
C GLN A 87 4.06 18.21 -18.92
N ILE A 88 5.34 17.89 -18.67
CA ILE A 88 6.13 18.44 -17.55
C ILE A 88 6.28 19.97 -17.67
N GLU A 89 6.62 20.49 -18.85
CA GLU A 89 6.75 21.94 -19.07
C GLU A 89 5.42 22.70 -18.99
N GLU A 90 4.31 22.06 -19.37
CA GLU A 90 2.97 22.59 -19.17
C GLU A 90 2.58 22.61 -17.67
N ALA A 91 2.89 21.54 -16.93
CA ALA A 91 2.66 21.46 -15.49
C ALA A 91 3.50 22.50 -14.71
N LYS A 92 4.78 22.68 -15.04
CA LYS A 92 5.65 23.75 -14.49
C LYS A 92 5.06 25.14 -14.72
N ARG A 93 4.63 25.44 -15.95
CA ARG A 93 4.03 26.72 -16.31
C ARG A 93 2.71 26.96 -15.55
N LEU A 94 1.90 25.92 -15.36
CA LEU A 94 0.67 25.98 -14.58
C LEU A 94 0.94 26.15 -13.07
N ALA A 95 1.95 25.49 -12.51
CA ALA A 95 2.37 25.65 -11.11
C ALA A 95 2.84 27.08 -10.83
N ILE A 96 3.69 27.65 -11.69
CA ILE A 96 4.13 29.05 -11.62
C ILE A 96 2.93 30.00 -11.72
N ASN A 97 2.02 29.79 -12.67
CA ASN A 97 0.84 30.64 -12.82
C ASN A 97 -0.13 30.52 -11.62
N ARG A 98 -0.26 29.35 -10.99
CA ARG A 98 -1.00 29.17 -9.73
C ARG A 98 -0.32 29.90 -8.56
N CYS A 99 1.00 29.86 -8.48
CA CYS A 99 1.77 30.57 -7.46
C CYS A 99 1.58 32.10 -7.58
N ILE A 100 1.63 32.63 -8.80
CA ILE A 100 1.39 34.06 -9.06
C ILE A 100 -0.07 34.44 -8.77
N ALA A 101 -1.04 33.60 -9.17
CA ALA A 101 -2.46 33.82 -8.85
C ALA A 101 -2.78 33.75 -7.35
N ALA A 102 -1.95 33.07 -6.55
CA ALA A 102 -2.01 33.06 -5.10
C ALA A 102 -1.29 34.25 -4.43
N GLY A 103 -0.77 35.21 -5.22
CA GLY A 103 -0.13 36.43 -4.73
C GLY A 103 1.40 36.45 -4.81
N GLY A 104 2.05 35.48 -5.45
CA GLY A 104 3.51 35.51 -5.64
C GLY A 104 3.95 36.45 -6.77
N THR A 105 5.16 37.02 -6.68
CA THR A 105 5.77 37.73 -7.83
C THR A 105 6.06 36.77 -8.99
N ARG A 106 6.30 37.28 -10.21
CA ARG A 106 6.78 36.46 -11.34
C ARG A 106 8.31 36.37 -11.36
N GLU A 107 8.96 37.33 -10.73
CA GLU A 107 10.39 37.61 -10.75
C GLU A 107 11.17 36.66 -9.84
N THR A 108 10.57 36.24 -8.72
CA THR A 108 11.13 35.23 -7.80
C THR A 108 10.46 33.86 -7.93
N ALA A 109 9.66 33.63 -8.98
CA ALA A 109 8.91 32.40 -9.16
C ALA A 109 9.81 31.26 -9.69
N GLU A 110 10.15 30.31 -8.83
CA GLU A 110 10.99 29.15 -9.14
C GLU A 110 10.24 27.83 -8.94
N VAL A 111 10.66 26.78 -9.66
CA VAL A 111 10.13 25.42 -9.46
C VAL A 111 11.07 24.67 -8.52
N VAL A 112 10.56 24.26 -7.35
CA VAL A 112 11.33 23.59 -6.29
C VAL A 112 11.17 22.08 -6.28
N GLU A 113 10.09 21.57 -6.88
CA GLU A 113 9.76 20.15 -6.88
C GLU A 113 9.16 19.78 -8.24
N VAL A 114 9.70 18.72 -8.86
CA VAL A 114 9.16 18.05 -10.04
C VAL A 114 9.33 16.56 -9.79
N ASP A 115 8.22 15.86 -9.61
CA ASP A 115 8.17 14.41 -9.45
C ASP A 115 7.33 13.79 -10.58
N VAL A 116 7.79 12.64 -11.07
CA VAL A 116 7.33 11.99 -12.31
C VAL A 116 7.27 10.49 -12.07
N VAL A 117 6.15 10.01 -11.56
CA VAL A 117 5.98 8.62 -11.12
C VAL A 117 5.16 7.84 -12.15
N PRO A 118 5.71 6.80 -12.80
CA PRO A 118 4.93 5.91 -13.67
C PRO A 118 3.78 5.24 -12.91
N ILE A 119 2.59 5.21 -13.50
CA ILE A 119 1.43 4.54 -12.90
C ILE A 119 1.50 3.06 -13.25
N SER A 120 1.92 2.25 -12.28
CA SER A 120 2.10 0.79 -12.43
C SER A 120 0.88 0.09 -13.01
N TYR A 121 1.10 -0.99 -13.78
CA TYR A 121 0.09 -1.87 -14.38
C TYR A 121 -0.76 -1.31 -15.54
N VAL A 122 -0.55 -0.05 -15.97
CA VAL A 122 -1.37 0.60 -17.02
C VAL A 122 -0.68 0.56 -18.39
N MET A 123 -1.41 0.18 -19.44
CA MET A 123 -0.84 -0.09 -20.78
C MET A 123 -0.59 1.16 -21.63
N ASN A 124 -1.14 2.32 -21.24
CA ASN A 124 -0.99 3.59 -21.99
C ASN A 124 0.27 4.39 -21.62
N GLY A 125 1.06 3.93 -20.66
CA GLY A 125 2.28 4.62 -20.21
C GLY A 125 2.03 5.85 -19.32
N ALA A 126 0.87 5.95 -18.67
CA ALA A 126 0.52 7.08 -17.82
C ALA A 126 1.52 7.32 -16.66
N THR A 127 1.69 8.59 -16.31
CA THR A 127 2.57 9.09 -15.24
C THR A 127 1.79 10.04 -14.34
N ARG A 128 2.04 10.05 -13.03
CA ARG A 128 1.64 11.14 -12.13
C ARG A 128 2.72 12.21 -12.17
N LEU A 129 2.31 13.44 -12.44
CA LEU A 129 3.17 14.62 -12.54
C LEU A 129 2.85 15.57 -11.38
N THR A 130 3.72 15.59 -10.38
CA THR A 130 3.62 16.51 -9.24
C THR A 130 4.64 17.62 -9.42
N VAL A 131 4.19 18.87 -9.48
CA VAL A 131 5.07 20.04 -9.64
C VAL A 131 4.72 21.12 -8.62
N ARG A 132 5.71 21.60 -7.86
CA ARG A 132 5.54 22.74 -6.94
C ARG A 132 6.47 23.88 -7.34
N ALA A 133 5.86 25.05 -7.53
CA ALA A 133 6.55 26.33 -7.63
C ALA A 133 6.38 27.14 -6.34
N VAL A 134 7.36 27.98 -6.03
CA VAL A 134 7.30 28.98 -4.95
C VAL A 134 7.71 30.34 -5.48
N SER A 135 7.27 31.40 -4.81
CA SER A 135 7.67 32.78 -5.07
C SER A 135 7.52 33.62 -3.80
N ASP A 136 8.28 34.69 -3.70
CA ASP A 136 8.09 35.67 -2.64
C ASP A 136 6.76 36.41 -2.85
N LEU A 137 6.10 36.78 -1.74
CA LEU A 137 4.83 37.50 -1.77
C LEU A 137 5.00 38.81 -2.55
N ALA A 138 4.07 39.09 -3.47
CA ALA A 138 4.08 40.33 -4.22
C ALA A 138 3.88 41.52 -3.28
N GLU A 139 4.86 42.43 -3.30
CA GLU A 139 4.68 43.81 -2.84
C GLU A 139 3.68 44.52 -3.77
N HIS A 140 2.40 44.22 -3.59
CA HIS A 140 1.38 45.19 -3.92
C HIS A 140 1.64 46.42 -3.06
N GLU A 141 1.99 47.54 -3.71
CA GLU A 141 1.72 48.85 -3.13
C GLU A 141 0.28 48.80 -2.60
N CYS A 142 0.11 49.03 -1.30
CA CYS A 142 -1.20 49.33 -0.75
C CYS A 142 -1.61 50.68 -1.35
N LEU A 143 -2.26 50.64 -2.51
CA LEU A 143 -2.88 51.78 -3.18
C LEU A 143 -3.67 52.54 -2.12
N GLY A 144 -3.14 53.69 -1.71
CA GLY A 144 -3.39 54.23 -0.39
C GLY A 144 -4.88 54.39 -0.11
N LEU A 145 -5.44 53.48 0.70
CA LEU A 145 -6.68 53.76 1.40
C LEU A 145 -6.38 55.00 2.24
N PRO A 146 -7.12 56.11 2.06
CA PRO A 146 -6.99 57.26 2.93
C PRO A 146 -7.18 56.81 4.38
N ASP A 147 -6.48 57.46 5.32
CA ASP A 147 -6.72 57.31 6.76
C ASP A 147 -7.99 58.08 7.16
N ASP A 148 -9.09 57.79 6.44
CA ASP A 148 -10.44 58.28 6.72
C ASP A 148 -10.98 57.46 7.90
N GLY A 149 -10.98 58.09 9.08
CA GLY A 149 -11.56 57.51 10.29
C GLY A 149 -13.05 57.14 10.14
N ASP A 150 -13.53 56.31 11.07
CA ASP A 150 -14.84 55.64 11.05
C ASP A 150 -15.00 54.55 9.97
N CYS A 151 -14.26 53.44 10.13
CA CYS A 151 -14.47 52.17 9.44
C CYS A 151 -15.78 51.46 9.88
N HIS A 152 -16.93 52.11 9.68
CA HIS A 152 -18.25 51.55 10.01
C HIS A 152 -18.66 50.46 9.01
N VAL A 153 -18.24 49.22 9.28
CA VAL A 153 -18.52 48.04 8.46
C VAL A 153 -20.02 47.93 8.14
N PRO A 154 -20.45 48.07 6.87
CA PRO A 154 -21.85 47.97 6.51
C PRO A 154 -22.37 46.56 6.80
N ARG A 155 -23.31 46.44 7.74
CA ARG A 155 -23.88 45.15 8.16
C ARG A 155 -24.80 44.59 7.06
N ALA A 156 -24.20 44.01 6.04
CA ALA A 156 -24.89 43.37 4.93
C ALA A 156 -25.92 42.36 5.45
N ARG A 157 -27.17 42.49 4.98
CA ARG A 157 -28.23 41.55 5.33
C ARG A 157 -28.04 40.25 4.57
N SER A 158 -27.29 39.32 5.17
CA SER A 158 -27.25 37.93 4.73
C SER A 158 -28.65 37.32 4.85
N SER A 159 -29.34 37.14 3.73
CA SER A 159 -30.41 36.14 3.63
C SER A 159 -29.75 34.77 3.68
N GLU A 160 -29.78 34.12 4.84
CA GLU A 160 -29.15 32.82 5.07
C GLU A 160 -29.70 31.77 4.09
N PRO A 161 -28.85 31.13 3.26
CA PRO A 161 -29.23 29.89 2.61
C PRO A 161 -29.37 28.83 3.70
N THR A 162 -30.58 28.30 3.90
CA THR A 162 -30.85 27.26 4.90
C THR A 162 -30.28 25.92 4.43
N VAL A 163 -28.95 25.77 4.55
CA VAL A 163 -28.27 24.47 4.48
C VAL A 163 -28.80 23.62 5.65
N PRO A 164 -29.21 22.36 5.43
CA PRO A 164 -29.60 21.49 6.53
C PRO A 164 -28.44 21.34 7.51
N VAL A 165 -28.67 21.68 8.79
CA VAL A 165 -27.68 21.49 9.84
C VAL A 165 -27.50 19.98 10.05
N MET A 166 -26.46 19.41 9.44
CA MET A 166 -25.96 18.10 9.83
C MET A 166 -25.66 18.16 11.33
N SER A 167 -26.21 17.21 12.08
CA SER A 167 -26.07 17.15 13.54
C SER A 167 -24.61 17.29 13.94
N THR A 168 -24.32 18.21 14.85
CA THR A 168 -22.96 18.57 15.29
C THR A 168 -22.13 17.33 15.57
N TRP A 169 -21.20 17.01 14.67
CA TRP A 169 -20.18 16.00 14.91
C TRP A 169 -19.26 16.56 16.01
N GLN A 170 -19.48 16.10 17.24
CA GLN A 170 -18.55 16.37 18.33
C GLN A 170 -17.26 15.62 18.02
N PRO A 171 -16.10 16.29 17.97
CA PRO A 171 -14.84 15.59 17.90
C PRO A 171 -14.72 14.63 19.07
N GLY A 172 -14.39 13.36 18.78
CA GLY A 172 -13.80 12.48 19.77
C GLY A 172 -12.52 13.11 20.32
N ALA A 173 -12.03 12.61 21.45
CA ALA A 173 -10.82 13.17 22.10
C ALA A 173 -9.52 12.89 21.31
N ASP A 174 -9.62 12.17 20.20
CA ASP A 174 -8.54 11.76 19.33
C ASP A 174 -8.22 12.85 18.28
N GLY A 175 -6.96 13.28 18.25
CA GLY A 175 -6.51 14.35 17.37
C GLY A 175 -6.53 13.97 15.88
N ALA A 176 -6.36 14.97 15.00
CA ALA A 176 -6.31 14.76 13.56
C ALA A 176 -5.04 13.95 13.15
N ILE A 177 -5.20 12.64 13.04
CA ILE A 177 -4.16 11.69 12.63
C ILE A 177 -3.97 11.73 11.10
N LYS A 178 -2.72 11.70 10.64
CA LYS A 178 -2.41 11.49 9.21
C LYS A 178 -2.77 10.06 8.82
N GLY A 179 -3.66 9.90 7.84
CA GLY A 179 -4.24 8.62 7.42
C GLY A 179 -3.31 7.63 6.70
N SER A 180 -2.02 7.64 7.00
CA SER A 180 -1.01 6.69 6.51
C SER A 180 -0.18 6.05 7.63
N ALA A 181 -0.49 6.35 8.90
CA ALA A 181 0.09 5.68 10.05
C ALA A 181 -0.87 4.58 10.51
N GLN A 182 -0.49 3.32 10.38
CA GLN A 182 -1.26 2.19 10.92
C GLN A 182 -1.25 2.26 12.45
N GLN A 183 -2.32 2.80 13.02
CA GLN A 183 -2.49 2.93 14.46
C GLN A 183 -2.77 1.54 15.04
N VAL A 184 -1.91 1.05 15.94
CA VAL A 184 -2.19 -0.14 16.75
C VAL A 184 -3.36 0.20 17.67
N THR A 185 -4.58 -0.20 17.30
CA THR A 185 -5.80 0.31 17.95
C THR A 185 -6.11 -0.31 19.32
N GLN A 186 -5.46 -1.41 19.67
CA GLN A 186 -5.48 -2.03 21.00
C GLN A 186 -4.29 -2.98 21.18
N ASP A 187 -3.83 -3.14 22.43
CA ASP A 187 -2.94 -4.26 22.81
C ASP A 187 -3.74 -5.57 22.77
N ILE A 188 -3.66 -6.29 21.65
CA ILE A 188 -4.34 -7.58 21.48
C ILE A 188 -3.50 -8.69 22.12
N ASP A 189 -4.01 -9.28 23.20
CA ASP A 189 -3.40 -10.46 23.81
C ASP A 189 -3.57 -11.70 22.92
N LEU A 190 -2.46 -12.09 22.27
CA LEU A 190 -2.40 -13.24 21.37
C LEU A 190 -2.54 -14.60 22.10
N GLU A 191 -2.32 -14.67 23.42
CA GLU A 191 -2.49 -15.91 24.18
C GLU A 191 -3.96 -16.19 24.50
N THR A 192 -4.78 -15.15 24.72
CA THR A 192 -6.21 -15.26 25.05
C THR A 192 -7.16 -15.00 23.88
N TYR A 193 -6.75 -14.32 22.82
CA TYR A 193 -7.54 -14.15 21.59
C TYR A 193 -8.04 -15.49 21.03
N ARG A 194 -9.33 -15.58 20.66
CA ARG A 194 -9.92 -16.73 19.96
C ARG A 194 -10.87 -16.23 18.85
N PRO A 195 -10.77 -16.77 17.62
CA PRO A 195 -11.72 -16.47 16.54
C PRO A 195 -13.08 -17.15 16.77
N ASP A 196 -14.15 -16.58 16.19
CA ASP A 196 -15.50 -17.16 16.22
C ASP A 196 -15.64 -18.26 15.14
N LEU A 197 -15.31 -19.49 15.52
CA LEU A 197 -15.40 -20.68 14.66
C LEU A 197 -16.70 -21.45 14.96
N ARG A 198 -17.66 -21.41 14.04
CA ARG A 198 -18.96 -22.10 14.16
C ARG A 198 -19.04 -23.24 13.13
N GLY A 199 -18.45 -24.38 13.47
CA GLY A 199 -18.23 -25.47 12.51
C GLY A 199 -17.19 -25.06 11.46
N ASP A 200 -17.44 -25.35 10.19
CA ASP A 200 -16.51 -25.03 9.09
C ASP A 200 -16.58 -23.56 8.58
N LEU A 201 -17.20 -22.66 9.36
CA LEU A 201 -17.23 -21.22 9.11
C LEU A 201 -16.52 -20.45 10.24
N TRP A 202 -15.58 -19.59 9.85
CA TRP A 202 -14.96 -18.56 10.67
C TRP A 202 -15.70 -17.24 10.41
N TYR A 203 -16.26 -16.66 11.48
CA TYR A 203 -16.96 -15.39 11.45
C TYR A 203 -15.97 -14.28 11.81
N ILE A 204 -15.72 -13.40 10.85
CA ILE A 204 -14.61 -12.44 10.90
C ILE A 204 -14.95 -11.24 11.80
N SER A 205 -14.16 -11.04 12.85
CA SER A 205 -14.23 -9.87 13.75
C SER A 205 -13.39 -8.67 13.27
N ASP A 206 -13.54 -7.49 13.90
CA ASP A 206 -12.64 -6.34 13.69
C ASP A 206 -11.16 -6.63 14.02
N THR A 207 -10.89 -7.56 14.95
CA THR A 207 -9.53 -8.03 15.28
C THR A 207 -9.00 -8.92 14.15
N ASP A 208 -9.87 -9.79 13.63
CA ASP A 208 -9.56 -10.73 12.56
C ASP A 208 -9.24 -9.98 11.27
N LEU A 209 -9.98 -8.90 10.97
CA LEU A 209 -9.68 -7.98 9.87
C LEU A 209 -8.30 -7.31 10.02
N GLN A 210 -7.85 -6.98 11.24
CA GLN A 210 -6.50 -6.42 11.45
C GLN A 210 -5.41 -7.48 11.23
N PHE A 211 -5.61 -8.70 11.73
CA PHE A 211 -4.70 -9.82 11.48
C PHE A 211 -4.65 -10.18 9.98
N LEU A 212 -5.79 -10.14 9.28
CA LEU A 212 -5.85 -10.32 7.83
C LEU A 212 -5.21 -9.14 7.08
N GLN A 213 -5.31 -7.90 7.56
CA GLN A 213 -4.69 -6.73 6.92
C GLN A 213 -3.16 -6.87 6.90
N LEU A 214 -2.58 -7.28 8.03
CA LEU A 214 -1.16 -7.62 8.13
C LEU A 214 -0.84 -8.93 7.39
N GLY A 215 -1.73 -9.93 7.43
CA GLY A 215 -1.59 -11.26 6.81
C GLY A 215 -1.57 -11.25 5.28
N THR A 216 -2.53 -10.61 4.63
CA THR A 216 -2.52 -10.39 3.17
C THR A 216 -1.48 -9.32 2.80
N GLY A 217 -1.18 -8.45 3.77
CA GLY A 217 0.01 -7.61 3.93
C GLY A 217 1.34 -8.38 4.08
N VAL A 218 1.34 -9.72 4.09
CA VAL A 218 2.53 -10.57 3.92
C VAL A 218 2.57 -11.11 2.49
N LEU A 219 1.53 -11.87 2.15
CA LEU A 219 1.66 -12.98 1.21
C LEU A 219 1.81 -12.53 -0.24
N GLY A 220 1.23 -11.40 -0.59
CA GLY A 220 1.43 -10.83 -1.92
C GLY A 220 2.86 -10.35 -2.19
N VAL A 221 3.80 -10.50 -1.24
CA VAL A 221 5.24 -10.13 -1.37
C VAL A 221 5.47 -8.60 -1.43
N GLY A 222 4.44 -7.87 -1.84
CA GLY A 222 4.27 -6.44 -1.96
C GLY A 222 3.24 -6.08 -3.05
N SER A 223 2.93 -7.04 -3.90
CA SER A 223 1.98 -6.84 -4.99
C SER A 223 0.58 -6.65 -4.41
N CYS A 224 -0.37 -6.37 -5.30
CA CYS A 224 -1.79 -6.23 -4.98
C CYS A 224 -2.15 -5.06 -4.05
N GLY A 225 -1.27 -4.05 -3.94
CA GLY A 225 -1.52 -2.79 -3.21
C GLY A 225 -1.82 -2.90 -1.72
N GLU A 226 -2.16 -1.76 -1.11
CA GLU A 226 -2.50 -1.70 0.31
C GLU A 226 -3.95 -2.19 0.54
N PRO A 227 -4.20 -3.14 1.45
CA PRO A 227 -5.54 -3.60 1.79
C PRO A 227 -6.38 -2.57 2.58
N TYR A 228 -5.83 -1.42 2.98
CA TYR A 228 -6.48 -0.51 3.93
C TYR A 228 -7.85 0.04 3.47
N PRO A 229 -8.08 0.50 2.23
CA PRO A 229 -9.42 0.96 1.80
C PRO A 229 -10.46 -0.17 1.83
N THR A 230 -10.05 -1.38 1.46
CA THR A 230 -10.89 -2.60 1.48
C THR A 230 -11.18 -3.07 2.90
N TYR A 231 -10.17 -3.00 3.79
CA TYR A 231 -10.30 -3.24 5.22
C TYR A 231 -11.35 -2.30 5.86
N ILE A 232 -11.29 -1.00 5.56
CA ILE A 232 -12.29 -0.03 6.01
C ILE A 232 -13.69 -0.37 5.46
N ALA A 233 -13.80 -0.83 4.20
CA ALA A 233 -15.07 -1.29 3.65
C ALA A 233 -15.62 -2.54 4.38
N CYS A 234 -14.77 -3.52 4.70
CA CYS A 234 -15.15 -4.69 5.51
C CYS A 234 -15.59 -4.28 6.92
N GLN A 235 -14.88 -3.37 7.60
CA GLN A 235 -15.31 -2.82 8.89
C GLN A 235 -16.67 -2.12 8.79
N GLN A 236 -16.98 -1.45 7.68
CA GLN A 236 -18.29 -0.84 7.46
C GLN A 236 -19.40 -1.88 7.28
N GLU A 237 -19.15 -3.02 6.65
CA GLU A 237 -20.15 -4.10 6.56
C GLU A 237 -20.41 -4.75 7.93
N LEU A 238 -19.37 -5.01 8.74
CA LEU A 238 -19.53 -5.47 10.13
C LEU A 238 -20.34 -4.47 10.97
N ARG A 239 -20.04 -3.17 10.87
CA ARG A 239 -20.77 -2.08 11.56
C ARG A 239 -22.22 -1.90 11.08
N LYS A 240 -22.57 -2.38 9.88
CA LYS A 240 -23.97 -2.49 9.40
C LYS A 240 -24.69 -3.73 9.94
N GLY A 241 -24.02 -4.58 10.72
CA GLY A 241 -24.55 -5.83 11.24
C GLY A 241 -24.59 -6.98 10.23
N LYS A 242 -23.79 -6.91 9.15
CA LYS A 242 -23.57 -8.06 8.26
C LYS A 242 -22.47 -8.95 8.82
N GLU A 243 -22.57 -10.25 8.55
CA GLU A 243 -21.50 -11.20 8.80
C GLU A 243 -20.56 -11.28 7.58
N ILE A 244 -19.25 -11.31 7.83
CA ILE A 244 -18.21 -11.69 6.87
C ILE A 244 -17.74 -13.09 7.29
N THR A 245 -17.68 -14.05 6.37
CA THR A 245 -17.35 -15.44 6.72
C THR A 245 -16.32 -16.07 5.79
N VAL A 246 -15.35 -16.77 6.38
CA VAL A 246 -14.37 -17.63 5.69
C VAL A 246 -14.74 -19.09 5.96
N ARG A 247 -14.85 -19.88 4.90
CA ARG A 247 -15.17 -21.31 4.93
C ARG A 247 -13.90 -22.15 4.84
N ARG A 248 -13.79 -23.15 5.68
CA ARG A 248 -12.69 -24.12 5.68
C ARG A 248 -12.59 -24.83 4.33
N GLN A 249 -11.43 -24.78 3.66
CA GLN A 249 -11.25 -25.31 2.30
C GLN A 249 -11.76 -26.76 2.15
N GLY A 250 -11.41 -27.64 3.08
CA GLY A 250 -11.79 -29.06 3.05
C GLY A 250 -13.29 -29.36 3.23
N SER A 251 -14.11 -28.36 3.60
CA SER A 251 -15.55 -28.54 3.84
C SER A 251 -16.44 -28.38 2.60
N ILE A 252 -15.87 -27.95 1.47
CA ILE A 252 -16.65 -27.67 0.26
C ILE A 252 -16.98 -28.96 -0.52
N GLU A 253 -18.19 -29.02 -1.07
CA GLU A 253 -18.67 -30.17 -1.84
C GLU A 253 -18.04 -30.21 -3.25
N ASP A 254 -17.80 -31.41 -3.77
CA ASP A 254 -17.11 -31.65 -5.05
C ASP A 254 -17.73 -30.93 -6.25
N LEU A 255 -19.04 -30.68 -6.21
CA LEU A 255 -19.85 -30.04 -7.24
C LEU A 255 -20.24 -28.58 -6.94
N SER A 256 -19.80 -28.00 -5.81
CA SER A 256 -20.02 -26.58 -5.53
C SER A 256 -19.39 -25.70 -6.61
N VAL A 257 -20.03 -24.57 -6.91
CA VAL A 257 -19.50 -23.54 -7.82
C VAL A 257 -18.76 -22.49 -6.99
N VAL A 258 -17.48 -22.31 -7.27
CA VAL A 258 -16.65 -21.25 -6.66
C VAL A 258 -16.23 -20.25 -7.73
N LEU A 259 -16.36 -18.96 -7.43
CA LEU A 259 -15.95 -17.87 -8.32
C LEU A 259 -14.58 -17.31 -7.91
N VAL A 260 -13.79 -16.89 -8.89
CA VAL A 260 -12.41 -16.44 -8.68
C VAL A 260 -12.33 -14.93 -8.95
N GLY A 261 -12.33 -14.14 -7.88
CA GLY A 261 -12.41 -12.67 -7.92
C GLY A 261 -11.11 -11.94 -7.55
N GLY A 262 -11.08 -10.63 -7.78
CA GLY A 262 -10.01 -9.72 -7.36
C GLY A 262 -10.08 -8.39 -8.11
N PHE A 263 -8.96 -7.67 -8.18
CA PHE A 263 -8.78 -6.48 -9.02
C PHE A 263 -7.71 -6.67 -10.10
N MET A 264 -7.90 -5.95 -11.20
CA MET A 264 -6.88 -5.67 -12.20
C MET A 264 -6.73 -4.15 -12.33
N GLY A 265 -5.52 -3.66 -12.56
CA GLY A 265 -5.22 -2.23 -12.71
C GLY A 265 -4.17 -1.75 -11.70
N SER A 266 -4.17 -0.45 -11.42
CA SER A 266 -3.10 0.18 -10.64
C SER A 266 -3.43 0.32 -9.14
N PRO A 267 -2.54 -0.16 -8.23
CA PRO A 267 -2.66 0.06 -6.79
C PRO A 267 -2.78 1.52 -6.36
N THR A 268 -2.19 2.47 -7.10
CA THR A 268 -2.24 3.89 -6.73
C THR A 268 -3.59 4.51 -7.05
N VAL A 269 -4.25 4.09 -8.14
CA VAL A 269 -5.63 4.49 -8.49
C VAL A 269 -6.63 3.97 -7.44
N TYR A 270 -6.37 2.78 -6.86
CA TYR A 270 -7.22 2.18 -5.83
C TYR A 270 -7.33 3.03 -4.55
N LEU A 271 -6.25 3.72 -4.16
CA LEU A 271 -6.26 4.62 -3.00
C LEU A 271 -7.20 5.82 -3.18
N GLU A 272 -7.45 6.23 -4.43
CA GLU A 272 -8.31 7.36 -4.79
C GLU A 272 -9.71 6.91 -5.27
N ARG A 273 -9.91 5.62 -5.60
CA ARG A 273 -11.14 5.08 -6.19
C ARG A 273 -11.62 3.80 -5.50
N ILE A 274 -12.56 3.97 -4.56
CA ILE A 274 -13.22 2.88 -3.82
C ILE A 274 -13.98 1.93 -4.79
N PRO A 275 -13.96 0.61 -4.58
CA PRO A 275 -14.73 -0.36 -5.37
C PRO A 275 -16.25 -0.16 -5.38
N GLY A 276 -16.83 -0.31 -6.57
CA GLY A 276 -18.28 -0.35 -6.83
C GLY A 276 -18.90 -1.74 -6.63
N ASP A 277 -19.80 -2.12 -7.52
CA ASP A 277 -20.61 -3.35 -7.45
C ASP A 277 -19.93 -4.56 -8.13
N GLU A 278 -20.44 -5.78 -7.88
CA GLU A 278 -19.83 -7.05 -8.31
C GLU A 278 -20.09 -7.41 -9.81
N ASP A 279 -20.03 -6.44 -10.72
CA ASP A 279 -20.39 -6.62 -12.14
C ASP A 279 -19.63 -7.75 -12.83
N ALA A 280 -18.32 -7.85 -12.61
CA ALA A 280 -17.47 -8.88 -13.19
C ALA A 280 -17.90 -10.30 -12.79
N ILE A 281 -18.32 -10.47 -11.53
CA ILE A 281 -18.81 -11.73 -10.97
C ILE A 281 -20.13 -12.12 -11.64
N TRP A 282 -21.08 -11.19 -11.76
CA TRP A 282 -22.35 -11.42 -12.45
C TRP A 282 -22.20 -11.67 -13.96
N ALA A 283 -21.22 -11.03 -14.59
CA ALA A 283 -20.91 -11.19 -16.01
C ALA A 283 -20.34 -12.58 -16.31
N VAL A 284 -19.37 -13.06 -15.52
CA VAL A 284 -18.82 -14.42 -15.65
C VAL A 284 -19.88 -15.47 -15.34
N LEU A 285 -20.65 -15.31 -14.25
CA LEU A 285 -21.71 -16.27 -13.88
C LEU A 285 -22.72 -16.47 -15.03
N ARG A 286 -23.13 -15.36 -15.67
CA ARG A 286 -24.04 -15.35 -16.83
C ARG A 286 -23.47 -16.08 -18.04
N VAL A 287 -22.21 -15.81 -18.43
CA VAL A 287 -21.57 -16.44 -19.60
C VAL A 287 -21.20 -17.90 -19.35
N ALA A 288 -20.93 -18.28 -18.09
CA ALA A 288 -20.79 -19.68 -17.69
C ALA A 288 -22.13 -20.46 -17.72
N GLY A 289 -23.26 -19.80 -17.97
CA GLY A 289 -24.59 -20.42 -17.99
C GLY A 289 -25.11 -20.79 -16.59
N LEU A 290 -24.57 -20.17 -15.54
CA LEU A 290 -24.88 -20.47 -14.15
C LEU A 290 -25.88 -19.45 -13.57
N SER A 291 -26.68 -19.89 -12.61
CA SER A 291 -27.67 -19.05 -11.91
C SER A 291 -27.32 -18.77 -10.44
N SER A 292 -26.34 -19.49 -9.89
CA SER A 292 -25.91 -19.38 -8.50
C SER A 292 -24.48 -19.90 -8.33
N PHE A 293 -23.85 -19.50 -7.24
CA PHE A 293 -22.55 -19.99 -6.78
C PHE A 293 -22.54 -20.12 -5.25
N ASP A 294 -21.57 -20.83 -4.69
CA ASP A 294 -21.53 -21.22 -3.27
C ASP A 294 -20.48 -20.46 -2.46
N ALA A 295 -19.33 -20.17 -3.07
CA ALA A 295 -18.23 -19.45 -2.44
C ALA A 295 -17.45 -18.57 -3.44
N ILE A 296 -16.61 -17.68 -2.91
CA ILE A 296 -15.64 -16.88 -3.67
C ILE A 296 -14.23 -17.22 -3.16
N ILE A 297 -13.24 -17.21 -4.05
CA ILE A 297 -11.81 -17.15 -3.70
C ILE A 297 -11.17 -15.92 -4.35
N ALA A 298 -10.09 -15.43 -3.76
CA ALA A 298 -9.22 -14.49 -4.43
C ALA A 298 -8.44 -15.20 -5.55
N ASN A 299 -8.17 -14.50 -6.66
CA ASN A 299 -7.23 -14.98 -7.67
C ASN A 299 -5.83 -15.18 -7.05
N GLU A 300 -5.46 -14.30 -6.13
CA GLU A 300 -4.24 -14.37 -5.31
C GLU A 300 -4.51 -13.76 -3.92
N ILE A 301 -3.90 -14.32 -2.88
CA ILE A 301 -4.10 -13.90 -1.47
C ILE A 301 -3.44 -12.55 -1.11
N GLY A 302 -2.79 -11.87 -2.05
CA GLY A 302 -2.07 -10.63 -1.76
C GLY A 302 -2.99 -9.42 -1.54
N GLY A 303 -2.69 -8.63 -0.52
CA GLY A 303 -3.17 -7.25 -0.37
C GLY A 303 -4.69 -7.09 -0.48
N MET A 304 -5.13 -6.21 -1.39
CA MET A 304 -6.56 -5.93 -1.60
C MET A 304 -7.34 -7.12 -2.18
N ASN A 305 -6.72 -8.01 -2.96
CA ASN A 305 -7.41 -9.09 -3.68
C ASN A 305 -8.07 -10.10 -2.72
N ALA A 306 -7.42 -10.38 -1.60
CA ALA A 306 -7.98 -11.15 -0.50
C ALA A 306 -9.20 -10.46 0.13
N PHE A 307 -9.09 -9.18 0.46
CA PHE A 307 -10.19 -8.42 1.08
C PHE A 307 -11.39 -8.24 0.14
N GLU A 308 -11.17 -8.12 -1.16
CA GLU A 308 -12.27 -8.04 -2.12
C GLU A 308 -13.09 -9.33 -2.13
N SER A 309 -12.43 -10.50 -2.04
CA SER A 309 -13.13 -11.77 -1.95
C SER A 309 -13.90 -11.95 -0.63
N LEU A 310 -13.54 -11.24 0.45
CA LEU A 310 -14.32 -11.14 1.70
C LEU A 310 -15.52 -10.19 1.53
N LEU A 311 -15.28 -9.02 0.95
CA LEU A 311 -16.26 -7.96 0.77
C LEU A 311 -17.37 -8.37 -0.20
N ALA A 312 -17.02 -8.84 -1.40
CA ALA A 312 -17.95 -9.36 -2.39
C ALA A 312 -18.73 -10.57 -1.85
N ALA A 313 -18.10 -11.49 -1.12
CA ALA A 313 -18.80 -12.63 -0.53
C ALA A 313 -19.84 -12.17 0.50
N SER A 314 -19.49 -11.29 1.44
CA SER A 314 -20.43 -10.76 2.43
C SER A 314 -21.57 -9.96 1.79
N ARG A 315 -21.28 -9.09 0.81
CA ARG A 315 -22.29 -8.33 0.06
C ARG A 315 -23.28 -9.24 -0.67
N LEU A 316 -22.81 -10.34 -1.24
CA LEU A 316 -23.62 -11.32 -1.99
C LEU A 316 -24.24 -12.44 -1.13
N GLY A 317 -24.04 -12.42 0.20
CA GLY A 317 -24.60 -13.42 1.12
C GLY A 317 -23.94 -14.80 1.02
N LYS A 318 -22.62 -14.83 0.90
CA LYS A 318 -21.78 -16.01 0.66
C LYS A 318 -20.57 -16.05 1.60
N SER A 319 -19.88 -17.18 1.60
CA SER A 319 -18.60 -17.36 2.29
C SER A 319 -17.44 -17.27 1.30
N THR A 320 -16.36 -16.59 1.68
CA THR A 320 -15.05 -16.76 1.04
C THR A 320 -14.53 -18.16 1.39
N LEU A 321 -13.80 -18.85 0.51
CA LEU A 321 -13.17 -20.13 0.84
C LEU A 321 -11.70 -19.90 1.25
N ASP A 322 -11.19 -20.67 2.21
CA ASP A 322 -9.84 -20.54 2.79
C ASP A 322 -8.72 -21.06 1.85
N THR A 323 -8.63 -20.48 0.66
CA THR A 323 -7.69 -20.81 -0.41
C THR A 323 -7.66 -19.68 -1.44
N ASP A 324 -6.62 -19.65 -2.27
CA ASP A 324 -6.48 -18.77 -3.44
C ASP A 324 -5.73 -19.53 -4.55
N CYS A 325 -5.65 -18.98 -5.77
CA CYS A 325 -5.04 -19.73 -6.87
C CYS A 325 -3.49 -19.76 -6.84
N VAL A 326 -2.82 -19.19 -5.84
CA VAL A 326 -1.37 -18.91 -5.84
C VAL A 326 -0.63 -19.19 -4.51
N ALA A 327 -1.18 -18.79 -3.36
CA ALA A 327 -0.54 -18.64 -2.04
C ALA A 327 0.68 -17.71 -1.97
N ARG A 328 0.79 -16.80 -2.94
CA ARG A 328 1.60 -15.57 -2.91
C ARG A 328 0.92 -14.56 -3.85
N ALA A 329 1.65 -13.60 -4.41
CA ALA A 329 1.19 -12.86 -5.60
C ALA A 329 2.17 -12.96 -6.77
N TYR A 330 1.63 -12.68 -7.96
CA TYR A 330 2.32 -12.64 -9.23
C TYR A 330 1.80 -11.49 -10.11
N PRO A 331 2.61 -10.94 -11.03
CA PRO A 331 2.24 -9.73 -11.78
C PRO A 331 1.16 -9.93 -12.84
N TYR A 332 0.89 -11.18 -13.25
CA TYR A 332 -0.08 -11.52 -14.30
C TYR A 332 -1.17 -12.49 -13.81
N LEU A 333 -2.41 -12.27 -14.28
CA LEU A 333 -3.63 -12.98 -13.89
C LEU A 333 -3.53 -14.50 -14.04
N TRP A 334 -2.76 -14.95 -15.04
CA TRP A 334 -2.58 -16.35 -15.40
C TRP A 334 -1.46 -17.07 -14.66
N GLN A 335 -0.68 -16.40 -13.80
CA GLN A 335 0.37 -17.05 -13.02
C GLN A 335 -0.23 -17.73 -11.78
N THR A 336 -1.02 -18.76 -12.02
CA THR A 336 -1.78 -19.53 -11.02
C THR A 336 -1.51 -21.03 -11.11
N VAL A 337 -1.76 -21.74 -10.01
CA VAL A 337 -1.75 -23.22 -9.97
C VAL A 337 -2.75 -23.80 -10.99
N ARG A 338 -3.83 -23.07 -11.30
CA ARG A 338 -4.82 -23.44 -12.33
C ARG A 338 -4.17 -23.50 -13.73
N CYS A 339 -3.44 -22.46 -14.12
CA CYS A 339 -2.72 -22.46 -15.40
C CYS A 339 -1.46 -23.36 -15.40
N LEU A 340 -0.90 -23.69 -14.22
CA LEU A 340 0.04 -24.81 -14.07
C LEU A 340 -0.60 -26.20 -14.33
N ASN A 341 -1.93 -26.28 -14.39
CA ASN A 341 -2.69 -27.48 -14.73
C ASN A 341 -3.45 -27.33 -16.07
N ASP A 342 -2.98 -26.46 -16.97
CA ASP A 342 -3.56 -26.17 -18.30
C ASP A 342 -4.99 -25.60 -18.29
N VAL A 343 -5.51 -25.21 -17.12
CA VAL A 343 -6.81 -24.54 -17.01
C VAL A 343 -6.69 -23.11 -17.55
N ARG A 344 -7.60 -22.72 -18.45
CA ARG A 344 -7.68 -21.36 -18.99
C ARG A 344 -8.27 -20.41 -17.94
N VAL A 345 -7.95 -19.12 -18.02
CA VAL A 345 -8.62 -18.06 -17.24
C VAL A 345 -10.00 -17.67 -17.79
N THR A 346 -10.30 -18.02 -19.04
CA THR A 346 -11.55 -17.65 -19.75
C THR A 346 -12.65 -18.70 -19.57
N PRO A 347 -13.95 -18.31 -19.49
CA PRO A 347 -14.48 -16.94 -19.59
C PRO A 347 -14.10 -16.05 -18.40
N ALA A 348 -13.75 -14.80 -18.67
CA ALA A 348 -13.36 -13.80 -17.68
C ALA A 348 -14.05 -12.45 -17.97
N ALA A 349 -14.18 -11.58 -16.97
CA ALA A 349 -14.72 -10.23 -17.16
C ALA A 349 -14.05 -9.21 -16.24
N VAL A 350 -13.84 -8.00 -16.74
CA VAL A 350 -13.48 -6.81 -15.94
C VAL A 350 -14.68 -5.87 -15.82
N GLY A 351 -14.81 -5.15 -14.70
CA GLY A 351 -15.88 -4.14 -14.55
C GLY A 351 -15.69 -3.06 -13.48
N ASP A 352 -16.51 -2.03 -13.59
CA ASP A 352 -16.41 -0.74 -12.87
C ASP A 352 -17.75 -0.05 -12.55
N GLY A 353 -18.89 -0.75 -12.71
CA GLY A 353 -20.21 -0.17 -12.97
C GLY A 353 -20.72 -0.56 -14.37
N THR A 354 -19.83 -1.03 -15.25
CA THR A 354 -20.12 -1.77 -16.47
C THR A 354 -19.21 -3.00 -16.59
N SER A 355 -19.60 -4.04 -17.33
CA SER A 355 -18.79 -5.27 -17.50
C SER A 355 -18.33 -5.49 -18.95
N ASN A 356 -17.02 -5.64 -19.15
CA ASN A 356 -16.43 -6.14 -20.41
C ASN A 356 -16.07 -7.62 -20.26
N ILE A 357 -16.57 -8.48 -21.15
CA ILE A 357 -16.44 -9.94 -21.05
C ILE A 357 -15.54 -10.49 -22.16
N LEU A 358 -14.59 -11.35 -21.77
CA LEU A 358 -13.78 -12.17 -22.66
C LEU A 358 -14.22 -13.63 -22.51
N GLU A 359 -15.13 -14.09 -23.38
CA GLU A 359 -15.67 -15.46 -23.35
C GLU A 359 -14.59 -16.52 -23.61
N THR A 360 -13.62 -16.22 -24.48
CA THR A 360 -12.54 -17.12 -24.88
C THR A 360 -11.30 -16.35 -25.34
N SER A 361 -10.14 -16.98 -25.23
CA SER A 361 -8.86 -16.52 -25.77
C SER A 361 -8.16 -17.67 -26.50
N ARG A 362 -7.13 -17.36 -27.31
CA ARG A 362 -6.22 -18.40 -27.86
C ARG A 362 -5.41 -19.06 -26.75
N ASP A 363 -4.94 -18.24 -25.81
CA ASP A 363 -3.95 -18.56 -24.80
C ASP A 363 -4.10 -17.60 -23.60
N ALA A 364 -3.25 -17.77 -22.58
CA ALA A 364 -3.28 -16.98 -21.35
C ALA A 364 -2.76 -15.54 -21.54
N PHE A 365 -1.76 -15.33 -22.39
CA PHE A 365 -1.15 -14.02 -22.64
C PHE A 365 -2.12 -13.10 -23.38
N GLN A 366 -2.85 -13.62 -24.37
CA GLN A 366 -3.90 -12.87 -25.05
C GLN A 366 -5.05 -12.48 -24.09
N ALA A 367 -5.36 -13.32 -23.09
CA ALA A 367 -6.37 -12.98 -22.10
C ALA A 367 -5.89 -11.84 -21.19
N GLU A 368 -4.66 -11.92 -20.71
CA GLU A 368 -3.96 -10.86 -19.97
C GLU A 368 -4.01 -9.52 -20.72
N ASP A 369 -3.52 -9.49 -21.96
CA ASP A 369 -3.46 -8.28 -22.79
C ASP A 369 -4.83 -7.63 -22.99
N LEU A 370 -5.86 -8.43 -23.31
CA LEU A 370 -7.21 -7.94 -23.60
C LEU A 370 -7.93 -7.43 -22.35
N LEU A 371 -7.83 -8.16 -21.22
CA LEU A 371 -8.45 -7.74 -19.96
C LEU A 371 -7.74 -6.50 -19.40
N ARG A 372 -6.41 -6.39 -19.55
CA ARG A 372 -5.60 -5.26 -19.09
C ARG A 372 -5.77 -4.02 -19.96
N ALA A 373 -5.99 -4.18 -21.27
CA ALA A 373 -6.43 -3.10 -22.15
C ALA A 373 -7.81 -2.57 -21.73
N ALA A 374 -8.80 -3.46 -21.56
CA ALA A 374 -10.13 -3.05 -21.10
C ALA A 374 -10.10 -2.38 -19.71
N CYS A 375 -9.31 -2.89 -18.77
CA CYS A 375 -9.07 -2.25 -17.47
C CYS A 375 -8.43 -0.85 -17.60
N THR A 376 -7.51 -0.66 -18.54
CA THR A 376 -6.92 0.66 -18.84
C THR A 376 -7.99 1.65 -19.26
N ASP A 377 -8.91 1.24 -20.15
CA ASP A 377 -10.03 2.07 -20.63
C ASP A 377 -11.08 2.33 -19.53
N LEU A 378 -11.33 1.38 -18.62
CA LEU A 378 -12.16 1.55 -17.40
C LEU A 378 -11.46 2.39 -16.31
N GLY A 379 -10.68 3.40 -16.70
CA GLY A 379 -9.99 4.30 -15.77
C GLY A 379 -8.86 3.63 -14.98
N SER A 380 -8.17 2.65 -15.58
CA SER A 380 -6.95 2.00 -15.04
C SER A 380 -7.13 1.22 -13.72
N LEU A 381 -8.37 0.85 -13.40
CA LEU A 381 -8.75 -0.04 -12.30
C LEU A 381 -10.08 -0.72 -12.64
N ALA A 382 -10.21 -2.01 -12.38
CA ALA A 382 -11.45 -2.74 -12.55
C ALA A 382 -11.49 -3.99 -11.66
N GLY A 383 -12.65 -4.35 -11.13
CA GLY A 383 -12.86 -5.67 -10.54
C GLY A 383 -12.74 -6.74 -11.63
N ILE A 384 -12.03 -7.84 -11.37
CA ILE A 384 -11.86 -8.98 -12.28
C ILE A 384 -12.57 -10.20 -11.69
N CYS A 385 -13.25 -10.96 -12.54
CA CYS A 385 -13.60 -12.35 -12.27
C CYS A 385 -13.03 -13.23 -13.39
N THR A 386 -12.43 -14.37 -13.02
CA THR A 386 -12.06 -15.42 -13.98
C THR A 386 -13.03 -16.60 -13.88
N ASN A 387 -12.86 -17.58 -14.77
CA ASN A 387 -13.78 -18.69 -14.94
C ASN A 387 -14.07 -19.47 -13.65
N PRO A 388 -15.33 -19.89 -13.42
CA PRO A 388 -15.72 -20.65 -12.23
C PRO A 388 -14.96 -21.97 -12.11
N ILE A 389 -14.76 -22.43 -10.87
CA ILE A 389 -14.17 -23.73 -10.55
C ILE A 389 -15.16 -24.60 -9.77
N SER A 390 -14.97 -25.91 -9.82
CA SER A 390 -15.67 -26.83 -8.94
C SER A 390 -15.05 -26.82 -7.54
N GLY A 391 -15.82 -27.17 -6.50
CA GLY A 391 -15.26 -27.42 -5.17
C GLY A 391 -14.23 -28.54 -5.14
N SER A 392 -14.30 -29.51 -6.06
CA SER A 392 -13.25 -30.51 -6.27
C SER A 392 -11.93 -29.90 -6.77
N GLU A 393 -11.94 -28.93 -7.69
CA GLU A 393 -10.75 -28.15 -8.09
C GLU A 393 -10.27 -27.26 -6.95
N ALA A 394 -11.18 -26.57 -6.25
CA ALA A 394 -10.87 -25.65 -5.16
C ALA A 394 -10.12 -26.30 -3.99
N ARG A 395 -10.34 -27.60 -3.71
CA ARG A 395 -9.59 -28.37 -2.70
C ARG A 395 -8.19 -28.83 -3.17
N THR A 396 -7.82 -28.61 -4.44
CA THR A 396 -6.46 -28.86 -4.96
C THR A 396 -5.60 -27.59 -5.00
N LEU A 397 -6.21 -26.43 -4.80
CA LEU A 397 -5.52 -25.15 -4.70
C LEU A 397 -4.73 -25.03 -3.37
N PRO A 398 -3.74 -24.14 -3.29
CA PRO A 398 -2.98 -23.88 -2.06
C PRO A 398 -3.88 -23.69 -0.82
N PRO A 399 -3.67 -24.46 0.27
CA PRO A 399 -4.55 -24.47 1.43
C PRO A 399 -4.27 -23.32 2.41
N ASN A 400 -5.27 -22.98 3.23
CA ASN A 400 -5.15 -22.15 4.43
C ASN A 400 -4.65 -20.72 4.17
N SER A 401 -5.01 -20.14 3.01
CA SER A 401 -4.53 -18.83 2.57
C SER A 401 -5.01 -17.66 3.46
N PHE A 402 -6.25 -17.71 3.97
CA PHE A 402 -6.79 -16.73 4.93
C PHE A 402 -6.43 -17.10 6.38
N SER A 403 -6.30 -18.39 6.66
CA SER A 403 -5.79 -18.92 7.94
C SER A 403 -4.30 -18.60 8.22
N TYR A 404 -3.61 -17.87 7.34
CA TYR A 404 -2.17 -17.65 7.43
C TYR A 404 -1.77 -16.66 8.55
N VAL A 405 -1.36 -17.18 9.71
CA VAL A 405 -0.91 -16.37 10.86
C VAL A 405 0.61 -16.32 10.98
N ARG A 406 1.23 -15.18 10.61
CA ARG A 406 2.57 -14.72 11.10
C ARG A 406 2.89 -13.27 10.68
N HIS A 407 3.69 -12.57 11.48
CA HIS A 407 4.08 -11.16 11.29
C HIS A 407 5.06 -10.96 10.12
N VAL A 408 4.65 -10.27 9.04
CA VAL A 408 5.49 -9.90 7.87
C VAL A 408 4.90 -8.67 7.14
N SER A 409 5.60 -8.13 6.12
CA SER A 409 5.37 -6.79 5.55
C SER A 409 6.13 -6.54 4.20
N LYS A 410 5.83 -5.51 3.36
CA LYS A 410 5.48 -5.74 1.92
C LYS A 410 5.56 -4.56 0.89
N GLY A 411 6.13 -4.75 -0.34
CA GLY A 411 6.23 -3.84 -1.55
C GLY A 411 4.93 -3.23 -2.21
N PHE A 412 4.81 -2.70 -3.47
CA PHE A 412 5.68 -2.61 -4.69
C PHE A 412 5.53 -1.41 -5.69
N THR A 413 6.56 -1.26 -6.55
CA THR A 413 6.90 -0.38 -7.70
C THR A 413 8.28 -0.87 -8.25
N ARG A 414 8.63 -0.74 -9.54
CA ARG A 414 9.87 -1.32 -10.18
C ARG A 414 11.20 -0.58 -9.92
N GLY A 415 12.33 -1.30 -9.85
CA GLY A 415 13.69 -0.77 -9.66
C GLY A 415 14.65 -1.69 -8.87
N SER A 416 15.55 -1.11 -8.07
CA SER A 416 16.31 -1.82 -7.03
C SER A 416 16.63 -0.92 -5.83
N VAL A 417 16.83 -1.52 -4.65
CA VAL A 417 17.36 -0.82 -3.45
C VAL A 417 18.57 -1.54 -2.88
N THR A 418 19.46 -0.76 -2.27
CA THR A 418 20.57 -1.27 -1.46
C THR A 418 20.32 -0.93 0.01
N VAL A 419 20.06 -1.93 0.82
CA VAL A 419 19.91 -1.80 2.28
C VAL A 419 21.28 -1.99 2.93
N ALA A 420 21.75 -0.96 3.64
CA ALA A 420 22.98 -1.03 4.43
C ALA A 420 22.68 -1.56 5.86
N PRO A 421 23.59 -2.36 6.46
CA PRO A 421 23.44 -2.79 7.85
C PRO A 421 23.65 -1.61 8.80
N LEU A 422 22.83 -1.56 9.85
CA LEU A 422 23.06 -0.67 10.98
C LEU A 422 24.27 -1.18 11.78
N THR A 423 25.33 -0.37 11.85
CA THR A 423 26.53 -0.65 12.67
C THR A 423 26.64 0.38 13.79
N GLU A 424 27.35 0.06 14.87
CA GLU A 424 27.58 1.02 15.97
C GLU A 424 28.39 2.25 15.49
N ALA A 425 29.16 2.12 14.41
CA ALA A 425 29.85 3.24 13.75
C ALA A 425 28.94 4.08 12.84
N SER A 426 27.77 3.58 12.40
CA SER A 426 26.77 4.35 11.64
C SER A 426 25.93 5.30 12.52
N ILE A 427 26.47 5.65 13.69
CA ILE A 427 25.96 6.68 14.61
C ILE A 427 26.72 8.00 14.38
N ASP A 428 27.97 7.96 13.90
CA ASP A 428 28.81 9.14 13.65
C ASP A 428 28.73 9.66 12.19
N ASP A 429 28.89 10.97 12.04
CA ASP A 429 28.47 11.81 10.91
C ASP A 429 29.34 11.72 9.61
N THR A 430 29.88 10.53 9.27
CA THR A 430 30.70 10.35 8.05
C THR A 430 29.86 10.25 6.76
N PRO A 431 30.21 11.00 5.68
CA PRO A 431 29.52 10.89 4.40
C PRO A 431 29.65 9.51 3.74
N PHE A 432 28.55 8.98 3.20
CA PHE A 432 28.44 7.67 2.53
C PHE A 432 29.38 7.42 1.33
N LEU A 433 30.11 8.45 0.85
CA LEU A 433 31.07 8.34 -0.24
C LEU A 433 32.53 8.17 0.22
N GLU A 434 32.84 8.41 1.50
CA GLU A 434 34.21 8.27 2.06
C GLU A 434 34.33 7.14 3.10
N ALA A 435 33.22 6.46 3.44
CA ALA A 435 33.17 5.27 4.29
C ALA A 435 33.69 4.00 3.56
N GLY A 436 34.92 4.04 3.05
CA GLY A 436 35.55 2.90 2.40
C GLY A 436 36.06 1.87 3.41
N SER A 437 35.31 0.78 3.64
CA SER A 437 35.79 -0.60 3.95
C SER A 437 34.70 -1.47 4.64
N ALA A 438 34.67 -2.75 4.27
CA ALA A 438 34.22 -3.91 5.06
C ALA A 438 32.74 -4.14 5.46
N ALA A 439 31.78 -3.23 5.24
CA ALA A 439 30.36 -3.56 5.46
C ALA A 439 29.72 -4.26 4.23
N SER A 440 29.14 -5.45 4.42
CA SER A 440 28.28 -6.08 3.39
C SER A 440 26.92 -5.40 3.34
N SER A 441 26.29 -5.32 2.16
CA SER A 441 24.97 -4.70 1.97
C SER A 441 24.01 -5.63 1.25
N LEU A 442 22.70 -5.40 1.38
CA LEU A 442 21.68 -6.21 0.73
C LEU A 442 21.08 -5.45 -0.45
N PHE A 443 21.43 -5.87 -1.67
CA PHE A 443 20.81 -5.40 -2.90
C PHE A 443 19.54 -6.21 -3.18
N VAL A 444 18.42 -5.54 -3.41
CA VAL A 444 17.15 -6.19 -3.78
C VAL A 444 16.67 -5.62 -5.10
N GLU A 445 16.47 -6.50 -6.09
CA GLU A 445 15.87 -6.17 -7.38
C GLU A 445 14.37 -6.46 -7.35
N PHE A 446 13.57 -5.57 -7.93
CA PHE A 446 12.11 -5.65 -7.87
C PHE A 446 11.41 -5.12 -9.13
N GLU A 447 10.24 -5.69 -9.41
CA GLU A 447 9.28 -5.20 -10.41
C GLU A 447 7.98 -4.78 -9.71
N ASN A 448 6.89 -5.51 -9.95
CA ASN A 448 5.71 -5.51 -9.10
C ASN A 448 5.83 -6.53 -7.96
N GLU A 449 6.97 -7.22 -7.86
CA GLU A 449 7.35 -8.22 -6.86
C GLU A 449 8.85 -8.07 -6.51
N ASN A 450 9.29 -8.39 -5.29
CA ASN A 450 10.72 -8.46 -4.93
C ASN A 450 11.24 -9.76 -5.55
N LEU A 451 12.13 -9.64 -6.53
CA LEU A 451 12.53 -10.76 -7.39
C LEU A 451 13.76 -11.50 -6.85
N CYS A 452 14.78 -10.78 -6.38
CA CYS A 452 15.93 -11.38 -5.72
C CYS A 452 16.49 -10.50 -4.62
N ALA A 453 17.12 -11.12 -3.63
CA ALA A 453 17.84 -10.47 -2.54
C ALA A 453 19.27 -11.01 -2.52
N VAL A 454 20.24 -10.13 -2.79
CA VAL A 454 21.65 -10.45 -3.04
C VAL A 454 22.53 -9.68 -2.06
N GLN A 455 23.27 -10.39 -1.21
CA GLN A 455 24.27 -9.78 -0.36
C GLN A 455 25.50 -9.40 -1.20
N LYS A 456 25.77 -8.11 -1.31
CA LYS A 456 26.98 -7.53 -1.89
C LYS A 456 28.10 -7.56 -0.84
N GLN A 457 29.21 -8.22 -1.14
CA GLN A 457 30.35 -8.34 -0.22
C GLN A 457 31.57 -7.53 -0.74
N PRO A 458 32.12 -6.58 0.03
CA PRO A 458 33.28 -5.79 -0.40
C PRO A 458 34.51 -6.67 -0.70
N GLY A 459 34.83 -6.84 -1.99
CA GLY A 459 35.94 -7.67 -2.46
C GLY A 459 35.69 -9.18 -2.42
N GLY A 460 34.44 -9.61 -2.19
CA GLY A 460 34.00 -11.01 -2.30
C GLY A 460 33.14 -11.26 -3.56
N GLU A 461 32.61 -12.47 -3.68
CA GLU A 461 31.54 -12.77 -4.65
C GLU A 461 30.17 -12.41 -4.05
N ASP A 462 29.23 -12.01 -4.91
CA ASP A 462 27.86 -11.69 -4.51
C ASP A 462 27.07 -12.95 -4.13
N GLN A 463 26.46 -12.98 -2.93
CA GLN A 463 25.68 -14.13 -2.47
C GLN A 463 24.17 -13.89 -2.66
N VAL A 464 23.52 -14.67 -3.52
CA VAL A 464 22.05 -14.71 -3.56
C VAL A 464 21.53 -15.35 -2.26
N LEU A 465 20.76 -14.60 -1.48
CA LEU A 465 20.15 -15.06 -0.22
C LEU A 465 18.73 -15.61 -0.43
N ALA A 466 17.98 -15.01 -1.36
CA ALA A 466 16.64 -15.45 -1.74
C ALA A 466 16.34 -15.03 -3.18
N VAL A 467 15.53 -15.83 -3.89
CA VAL A 467 15.07 -15.52 -5.24
C VAL A 467 13.69 -16.13 -5.52
N TYR A 468 12.91 -15.42 -6.32
CA TYR A 468 11.68 -15.86 -6.97
C TYR A 468 11.72 -17.36 -7.38
N PRO A 469 10.70 -18.19 -7.09
CA PRO A 469 9.37 -17.87 -6.54
C PRO A 469 9.30 -17.66 -5.02
N ASP A 470 10.41 -17.69 -4.26
CA ASP A 470 10.34 -17.39 -2.83
C ASP A 470 9.84 -15.96 -2.58
N LEU A 471 9.14 -15.76 -1.48
CA LEU A 471 8.56 -14.47 -1.10
C LEU A 471 9.66 -13.66 -0.40
N ILE A 472 9.91 -12.43 -0.84
CA ILE A 472 10.90 -11.51 -0.25
C ILE A 472 10.16 -10.24 0.20
N THR A 473 10.32 -9.83 1.45
CA THR A 473 9.34 -8.97 2.14
C THR A 473 10.03 -7.99 3.09
N PHE A 474 9.61 -6.73 3.09
CA PHE A 474 10.23 -5.60 3.80
C PHE A 474 9.35 -5.10 4.94
N LEU A 475 9.85 -5.24 6.16
CA LEU A 475 9.14 -4.85 7.38
C LEU A 475 9.61 -3.48 7.83
N ASP A 476 8.69 -2.58 8.19
CA ASP A 476 9.06 -1.43 9.01
C ASP A 476 9.67 -1.92 10.34
N ARG A 477 10.80 -1.35 10.74
CA ARG A 477 11.49 -1.73 11.98
C ARG A 477 10.81 -1.20 13.24
N ALA A 478 10.03 -0.13 13.17
CA ALA A 478 9.37 0.50 14.31
C ALA A 478 8.12 -0.27 14.73
N ASN A 479 7.24 -0.63 13.78
CA ASN A 479 5.92 -1.24 14.05
C ASN A 479 5.69 -2.60 13.36
N GLY A 480 6.59 -3.07 12.50
CA GLY A 480 6.42 -4.32 11.74
C GLY A 480 5.42 -4.24 10.57
N ALA A 481 4.96 -3.04 10.19
CA ALA A 481 3.89 -2.85 9.20
C ALA A 481 4.36 -3.00 7.73
N PRO A 482 3.43 -3.37 6.81
CA PRO A 482 3.68 -3.48 5.36
C PRO A 482 4.30 -2.23 4.70
N LEU A 483 5.61 -2.27 4.36
CA LEU A 483 6.29 -1.18 3.65
C LEU A 483 6.40 -1.41 2.14
N GLY A 484 5.58 -0.69 1.38
CA GLY A 484 5.53 -0.76 -0.06
C GLY A 484 6.83 -0.35 -0.76
N VAL A 485 7.01 -0.68 -2.05
CA VAL A 485 8.01 0.00 -2.91
C VAL A 485 7.40 1.21 -3.59
N SER A 486 6.06 1.28 -3.61
CA SER A 486 5.32 2.54 -3.51
C SER A 486 5.76 3.40 -2.32
N ASP A 487 6.24 2.76 -1.25
CA ASP A 487 6.68 3.41 -0.02
C ASP A 487 8.18 3.44 0.21
N TYR A 488 9.00 2.67 -0.53
CA TYR A 488 10.45 2.60 -0.35
C TYR A 488 11.04 4.00 -0.60
N LYS A 489 11.34 4.68 0.51
CA LYS A 489 11.92 6.02 0.57
C LYS A 489 13.26 5.93 1.26
N PHE A 490 14.20 6.80 0.88
CA PHE A 490 15.49 6.88 1.54
C PHE A 490 15.30 7.20 3.04
N GLY A 491 16.10 6.57 3.90
CA GLY A 491 16.04 6.72 5.36
C GLY A 491 15.15 5.71 6.10
N LEU A 492 14.28 4.96 5.40
CA LEU A 492 13.46 3.92 6.03
C LEU A 492 14.33 2.85 6.72
N ARG A 493 13.94 2.52 7.96
CA ARG A 493 14.57 1.49 8.77
C ARG A 493 13.77 0.21 8.61
N VAL A 494 14.38 -0.80 7.97
CA VAL A 494 13.66 -2.03 7.59
C VAL A 494 14.31 -3.30 8.15
N ASN A 495 13.49 -4.34 8.30
CA ASN A 495 13.95 -5.72 8.36
C ASN A 495 13.53 -6.40 7.05
N VAL A 496 14.42 -7.11 6.35
CA VAL A 496 14.04 -7.89 5.15
C VAL A 496 13.97 -9.36 5.54
N ILE A 497 12.84 -10.01 5.27
CA ILE A 497 12.69 -11.46 5.48
C ILE A 497 12.29 -12.14 4.17
N ALA A 498 12.64 -13.43 4.06
CA ALA A 498 12.24 -14.25 2.95
C ALA A 498 11.59 -15.57 3.41
N LEU A 499 10.58 -16.02 2.68
CA LEU A 499 9.75 -17.19 2.97
C LEU A 499 9.74 -18.13 1.76
N ARG A 500 9.80 -19.44 2.01
CA ARG A 500 9.83 -20.43 0.95
C ARG A 500 8.48 -20.52 0.21
N ALA A 501 8.53 -20.56 -1.11
CA ALA A 501 7.38 -20.78 -1.98
C ALA A 501 6.69 -22.13 -1.73
N PRO A 502 5.37 -22.22 -1.94
CA PRO A 502 4.67 -23.50 -2.06
C PRO A 502 5.35 -24.42 -3.08
N PRO A 503 5.56 -25.73 -2.81
CA PRO A 503 6.39 -26.61 -3.63
C PRO A 503 5.99 -26.74 -5.10
N ILE A 504 4.73 -26.46 -5.45
CA ILE A 504 4.24 -26.43 -6.83
C ILE A 504 5.01 -25.41 -7.69
N TRP A 505 5.40 -24.26 -7.12
CA TRP A 505 6.19 -23.22 -7.80
C TRP A 505 7.66 -23.61 -7.99
N ALA A 506 8.18 -24.51 -7.14
CA ALA A 506 9.53 -25.06 -7.24
C ALA A 506 9.68 -26.18 -8.29
N THR A 507 8.59 -26.60 -8.94
CA THR A 507 8.63 -27.61 -10.02
C THR A 507 9.20 -27.02 -11.32
N GLU A 508 9.67 -27.87 -12.25
CA GLU A 508 10.12 -27.43 -13.59
C GLU A 508 9.01 -26.64 -14.35
N ARG A 509 7.73 -26.92 -14.09
CA ARG A 509 6.62 -26.15 -14.68
C ARG A 509 6.42 -24.82 -13.95
N GLY A 510 6.41 -24.84 -12.61
CA GLY A 510 6.35 -23.64 -11.77
C GLY A 510 7.46 -22.64 -12.09
N LEU A 511 8.71 -23.10 -12.18
CA LEU A 511 9.87 -22.26 -12.48
C LEU A 511 9.88 -21.70 -13.92
N ARG A 512 9.24 -22.38 -14.89
CA ARG A 512 9.04 -21.85 -16.25
C ARG A 512 7.93 -20.81 -16.34
N MET A 513 6.87 -20.94 -15.53
CA MET A 513 5.79 -19.95 -15.43
C MET A 513 6.18 -18.74 -14.59
N GLY A 514 7.01 -18.95 -13.56
CA GLY A 514 7.11 -18.05 -12.43
C GLY A 514 8.33 -18.25 -11.53
N GLY A 515 9.45 -18.70 -12.10
CA GLY A 515 10.78 -18.68 -11.47
C GLY A 515 11.67 -17.54 -11.98
N PRO A 516 12.97 -17.49 -11.62
CA PRO A 516 13.82 -16.32 -11.86
C PRO A 516 13.92 -15.96 -13.34
N LYS A 517 14.08 -16.98 -14.19
CA LYS A 517 14.20 -16.84 -15.65
C LYS A 517 12.90 -16.36 -16.32
N ALA A 518 11.73 -16.60 -15.70
CA ALA A 518 10.45 -16.10 -16.19
C ALA A 518 10.30 -14.60 -15.90
N SER A 519 10.88 -14.11 -14.80
CA SER A 519 11.02 -12.68 -14.48
C SER A 519 12.35 -12.07 -15.01
N GLY A 520 12.93 -12.64 -16.06
CA GLY A 520 14.13 -12.11 -16.73
C GLY A 520 15.47 -12.22 -15.99
N LEU A 521 15.50 -12.76 -14.77
CA LEU A 521 16.73 -12.87 -13.98
C LEU A 521 17.66 -13.96 -14.53
N ASN A 522 18.93 -13.62 -14.73
CA ASN A 522 19.98 -14.56 -15.14
C ASN A 522 20.58 -15.34 -13.95
N MET A 523 19.74 -16.07 -13.21
CA MET A 523 20.15 -16.93 -12.10
C MET A 523 19.29 -18.19 -11.99
N GLU A 524 19.80 -19.21 -11.32
CA GLU A 524 19.03 -20.42 -10.97
C GLU A 524 18.26 -20.22 -9.66
N TYR A 525 17.14 -20.93 -9.49
CA TYR A 525 16.40 -20.94 -8.23
C TYR A 525 17.08 -21.85 -7.20
N SER A 526 17.30 -21.30 -6.01
CA SER A 526 17.64 -22.04 -4.80
C SER A 526 16.66 -21.63 -3.69
N PRO A 527 15.97 -22.57 -3.03
CA PRO A 527 15.09 -22.25 -1.91
C PRO A 527 15.85 -21.61 -0.74
N VAL A 528 15.24 -20.63 -0.08
CA VAL A 528 15.81 -19.91 1.07
C VAL A 528 15.95 -20.77 2.34
N THR A 529 15.23 -21.90 2.43
CA THR A 529 15.34 -22.85 3.56
C THR A 529 15.77 -24.24 3.11
N ILE A 530 16.76 -24.82 3.81
CA ILE A 530 17.31 -26.16 3.54
C ILE A 530 16.38 -27.30 4.03
N GLY A 531 15.48 -27.04 4.98
CA GLY A 531 14.54 -28.04 5.52
C GLY A 531 13.45 -28.47 4.54
N GLU A 532 12.46 -29.23 5.01
CA GLU A 532 11.23 -29.50 4.25
C GLU A 532 10.29 -28.27 4.24
N TYR A 533 9.41 -28.17 3.25
CA TYR A 533 8.34 -27.17 3.25
C TYR A 533 7.23 -27.62 4.20
N VAL A 534 6.84 -26.75 5.13
CA VAL A 534 5.70 -26.97 6.02
C VAL A 534 4.55 -26.05 5.55
N PRO A 535 3.37 -26.60 5.21
CA PRO A 535 2.23 -25.77 4.83
C PRO A 535 1.73 -24.92 6.02
N PRO A 536 1.09 -23.77 5.75
CA PRO A 536 0.42 -23.01 6.80
C PRO A 536 -0.68 -23.85 7.46
N LYS A 537 -0.79 -23.72 8.78
CA LYS A 537 -1.88 -24.33 9.55
C LYS A 537 -3.20 -23.60 9.30
N SER A 538 -4.29 -24.35 9.37
CA SER A 538 -5.64 -23.79 9.33
C SER A 538 -5.97 -23.08 10.64
N VAL A 539 -6.86 -22.08 10.64
CA VAL A 539 -7.29 -21.42 11.89
C VAL A 539 -7.97 -22.43 12.82
N TRP A 540 -8.75 -23.35 12.24
CA TRP A 540 -9.32 -24.55 12.88
C TRP A 540 -8.29 -25.68 13.24
N GLU A 541 -6.99 -25.41 13.15
CA GLU A 541 -5.88 -26.26 13.65
C GLU A 541 -5.02 -25.52 14.70
N LEU A 542 -5.23 -24.22 14.85
CA LEU A 542 -4.60 -23.36 15.85
C LEU A 542 -5.52 -23.16 17.08
N PHE A 543 -6.84 -23.27 16.87
CA PHE A 543 -7.90 -23.07 17.86
C PHE A 543 -8.95 -24.19 17.79
#